data_AF-A0A2T5C729-F1
#
_entry.id   AF-A0A2T5C729-F1
#
_cell.length_a   1.000
_cell.length_b   1.000
_cell.length_c   1.000
_cell.angle_alpha   90.00
_cell.angle_beta   90.00
_cell.angle_gamma   90.00
#
_symmetry.space_group_name_H-M   'P 1'
#
loop_
_entity.id
_entity.type
_entity.pdbx_description
1 polymer ?
#
loop_
_entity_poly.entity_id
_entity_poly.type
_entity_poly.pdbx_seq_one_letter_code
_entity_poly.pdbx_strand_id
1 'polypeptide(L)'
;TKADESVLFKKQKPVEISNKNREKTTITIGVNDYKQYQVIDGFGFTLTGGSARLINEMQPEVRQSLLNELFGVDGDAIGVSYLRLSIGASDLSDSVFTYNDLPEGQMDPFMENFSIETELVHLIPVLQEILAINPNIL
;
A
#
# COMPACT_ATOMS: atom_id res chain seq x y z
N THR A 1 -6.15 16.39 6.12
CA THR A 1 -5.38 17.18 5.15
C THR A 1 -6.28 18.24 4.52
N LYS A 2 -5.71 19.24 3.85
CA LYS A 2 -6.44 20.21 2.99
C LYS A 2 -5.81 20.24 1.60
N ALA A 3 -6.63 20.48 0.59
CA ALA A 3 -6.19 20.48 -0.81
C ALA A 3 -5.19 21.59 -1.15
N ASP A 4 -5.20 22.69 -0.39
CA ASP A 4 -4.24 23.80 -0.51
C ASP A 4 -2.94 23.56 0.28
N GLU A 5 -2.73 22.33 0.77
CA GLU A 5 -1.58 21.90 1.56
C GLU A 5 -1.36 22.66 2.89
N SER A 6 -2.24 23.59 3.25
CA SER A 6 -2.16 24.32 4.54
C SER A 6 -2.27 23.38 5.75
N VAL A 7 -2.78 22.18 5.54
CA VAL A 7 -2.75 21.07 6.50
C VAL A 7 -2.34 19.78 5.78
N LEU A 8 -1.15 19.27 6.11
CA LEU A 8 -0.65 17.97 5.66
C LEU A 8 -1.13 16.82 6.59
N PHE A 9 -0.74 15.58 6.29
CA PHE A 9 -1.05 14.42 7.12
C PHE A 9 -0.21 14.48 8.40
N LYS A 10 -0.71 15.21 9.40
CA LYS A 10 -0.04 15.43 10.68
C LYS A 10 -1.04 15.32 11.81
N LYS A 11 -0.59 14.72 12.92
CA LYS A 11 -1.37 14.60 14.14
C LYS A 11 -1.83 15.97 14.65
N GLN A 12 -3.11 16.09 14.97
CA GLN A 12 -3.71 17.31 15.51
C GLN A 12 -3.75 17.28 17.04
N LYS A 13 -3.87 18.46 17.66
CA LYS A 13 -4.08 18.55 19.11
C LYS A 13 -5.39 17.83 19.49
N PRO A 14 -5.41 17.06 20.59
CA PRO A 14 -6.64 16.42 21.06
C PRO A 14 -7.76 17.44 21.29
N VAL A 15 -9.00 17.03 20.99
CA VAL A 15 -10.20 17.81 21.29
C VAL A 15 -10.70 17.41 22.68
N GLU A 16 -11.06 18.40 23.49
CA GLU A 16 -11.67 18.18 24.80
C GLU A 16 -13.11 17.65 24.63
N ILE A 17 -13.41 16.52 25.28
CA ILE A 17 -14.76 15.96 25.30
C ILE A 17 -15.62 16.81 26.24
N SER A 18 -16.70 17.40 25.70
CA SER A 18 -17.62 18.22 26.49
C SER A 18 -19.07 17.74 26.36
N ASN A 19 -19.77 17.67 27.49
CA ASN A 19 -21.19 17.32 27.58
C ASN A 19 -22.09 18.57 27.73
N LYS A 20 -21.66 19.73 27.21
CA LYS A 20 -22.44 20.97 27.34
C LYS A 20 -23.69 20.94 26.46
N ASN A 21 -24.75 21.58 26.94
CA ASN A 21 -25.99 21.75 26.19
C ASN A 21 -25.71 22.48 24.87
N ARG A 22 -26.21 21.90 23.77
CA ARG A 22 -25.95 22.36 22.40
C ARG A 22 -26.58 23.73 22.16
N GLU A 23 -25.85 24.63 21.49
CA GLU A 23 -26.46 25.84 20.95
C GLU A 23 -27.34 25.48 19.74
N LYS A 24 -28.37 26.29 19.49
CA LYS A 24 -29.42 26.00 18.49
C LYS A 24 -28.91 25.97 17.04
N THR A 25 -27.67 26.39 16.80
CA THR A 25 -27.02 26.51 15.48
C THR A 25 -25.97 25.42 15.19
N THR A 26 -25.75 24.47 16.10
CA THR A 26 -24.69 23.46 15.94
C THR A 26 -25.13 22.29 15.05
N ILE A 27 -24.34 21.98 14.00
CA ILE A 27 -24.50 20.74 13.22
C ILE A 27 -23.97 19.57 14.05
N THR A 28 -24.81 18.54 14.23
CA THR A 28 -24.43 17.33 14.99
C THR A 28 -24.41 16.11 14.07
N ILE A 29 -23.34 15.32 14.16
CA ILE A 29 -23.26 13.98 13.59
C ILE A 29 -23.29 12.97 14.75
N GLY A 30 -24.21 12.00 14.70
CA GLY A 30 -24.35 10.94 15.70
C GLY A 30 -23.85 9.60 15.17
N VAL A 31 -23.18 8.83 16.04
CA VAL A 31 -22.71 7.46 15.75
C VAL A 31 -23.55 6.48 16.55
N ASN A 32 -24.01 5.41 15.90
CA ASN A 32 -24.77 4.31 16.52
C ASN A 32 -24.02 2.99 16.35
N ASP A 33 -23.41 2.49 17.41
CA ASP A 33 -22.58 1.28 17.43
C ASP A 33 -23.38 -0.04 17.37
N TYR A 34 -24.71 0.01 17.57
CA TYR A 34 -25.60 -1.14 17.37
C TYR A 34 -25.92 -1.41 15.90
N LYS A 35 -25.62 -0.47 14.99
CA LYS A 35 -25.89 -0.62 13.56
C LYS A 35 -24.59 -0.94 12.81
N GLN A 36 -24.40 -2.22 12.53
CA GLN A 36 -23.22 -2.74 11.82
C GLN A 36 -23.45 -2.87 10.31
N TYR A 37 -22.35 -2.82 9.55
CA TYR A 37 -22.32 -3.06 8.11
C TYR A 37 -21.17 -4.03 7.78
N GLN A 38 -20.48 -3.85 6.65
CA GLN A 38 -19.34 -4.67 6.27
C GLN A 38 -18.15 -4.49 7.22
N VAL A 39 -17.36 -5.55 7.36
CA VAL A 39 -16.01 -5.46 7.89
C VAL A 39 -15.06 -4.87 6.85
N ILE A 40 -13.94 -4.33 7.31
CA ILE A 40 -12.92 -3.71 6.46
C ILE A 40 -11.65 -4.57 6.55
N ASP A 41 -11.22 -5.12 5.42
CA ASP A 41 -9.98 -5.88 5.34
C ASP A 41 -8.76 -4.95 5.37
N GLY A 42 -8.77 -3.91 4.53
CA GLY A 42 -7.68 -2.93 4.50
C GLY A 42 -7.81 -1.87 3.42
N PHE A 43 -6.79 -1.02 3.34
CA PHE A 43 -6.67 0.03 2.35
C PHE A 43 -5.23 0.11 1.85
N GLY A 44 -5.08 0.51 0.59
CA GLY A 44 -3.76 0.82 0.03
C GLY A 44 -3.79 1.06 -1.46
N PHE A 45 -2.77 0.56 -2.14
CA PHE A 45 -2.45 0.90 -3.53
C PHE A 45 -1.79 -0.28 -4.25
N THR A 46 -1.43 -0.08 -5.52
CA THR A 46 -0.69 -1.09 -6.29
C THR A 46 0.81 -0.90 -6.11
N LEU A 47 1.54 -1.96 -5.77
CA LEU A 47 3.00 -1.98 -5.90
C LEU A 47 3.33 -2.59 -7.27
N THR A 48 3.63 -1.73 -8.24
CA THR A 48 3.96 -2.16 -9.61
C THR A 48 5.45 -2.49 -9.73
N GLY A 49 5.84 -3.19 -10.81
CA GLY A 49 7.25 -3.43 -11.12
C GLY A 49 8.06 -2.13 -11.22
N GLY A 50 7.50 -1.08 -11.86
CA GLY A 50 8.11 0.24 -11.92
C GLY A 50 8.27 0.92 -10.56
N SER A 51 7.26 0.85 -9.69
CA SER A 51 7.38 1.36 -8.32
C SER A 51 8.45 0.60 -7.53
N ALA A 52 8.47 -0.73 -7.60
CA ALA A 52 9.46 -1.55 -6.91
C ALA A 52 10.89 -1.25 -7.40
N ARG A 53 11.08 -1.06 -8.71
CA ARG A 53 12.37 -0.64 -9.27
C ARG A 53 12.81 0.70 -8.72
N LEU A 54 11.95 1.73 -8.78
CA LEU A 54 12.28 3.06 -8.27
C LEU A 54 12.60 3.05 -6.77
N ILE A 55 11.85 2.27 -5.99
CA ILE A 55 12.09 2.11 -4.55
C ILE A 55 13.47 1.46 -4.31
N ASN A 56 13.82 0.41 -5.04
CA ASN A 56 15.11 -0.25 -4.88
C ASN A 56 16.32 0.61 -5.29
N GLU A 57 16.15 1.52 -6.25
CA GLU A 57 17.19 2.45 -6.69
C GLU A 57 17.45 3.60 -5.70
N MET A 58 16.60 3.76 -4.68
CA MET A 58 16.83 4.71 -3.60
C MET A 58 18.01 4.28 -2.70
N GLN A 59 18.63 5.26 -2.03
CA GLN A 59 19.59 4.96 -0.97
C GLN A 59 18.91 4.15 0.16
N PRO A 60 19.57 3.14 0.74
CA PRO A 60 18.94 2.22 1.70
C PRO A 60 18.21 2.91 2.86
N GLU A 61 18.78 3.97 3.43
CA GLU A 61 18.19 4.71 4.55
C GLU A 61 16.92 5.46 4.14
N VAL A 62 16.90 5.99 2.90
CA VAL A 62 15.74 6.71 2.36
C VAL A 62 14.63 5.72 2.01
N ARG A 63 14.98 4.57 1.42
CA ARG A 63 14.04 3.47 1.17
C ARG A 63 13.38 3.00 2.46
N GLN A 64 14.18 2.71 3.49
CA GLN A 64 13.68 2.25 4.78
C GLN A 64 12.77 3.29 5.45
N SER A 65 13.10 4.58 5.34
CA SER A 65 12.27 5.67 5.87
C SER A 65 10.93 5.75 5.14
N LEU A 66 10.95 5.68 3.79
CA LEU A 66 9.74 5.67 2.97
C LEU A 66 8.84 4.48 3.32
N LEU A 67 9.40 3.27 3.38
CA LEU A 67 8.61 2.07 3.67
C LEU A 67 8.03 2.09 5.09
N ASN A 68 8.78 2.59 6.09
CA ASN A 68 8.24 2.78 7.43
C ASN A 68 7.12 3.82 7.48
N GLU A 69 7.27 4.93 6.76
CA GLU A 69 6.22 5.96 6.68
C GLU A 69 4.93 5.39 6.05
N LEU A 70 5.05 4.57 4.99
CA LEU A 70 3.89 4.02 4.30
C LEU A 70 3.23 2.85 5.07
N PHE A 71 4.03 1.92 5.58
CA PHE A 71 3.54 0.62 6.08
C PHE A 71 3.62 0.45 7.60
N GLY A 72 4.34 1.32 8.31
CA GLY A 72 4.33 1.34 9.76
C GLY A 72 2.97 1.77 10.32
N VAL A 73 2.68 1.42 11.57
CA VAL A 73 1.42 1.76 12.26
C VAL A 73 1.60 2.73 13.43
N ASP A 74 2.84 3.07 13.75
CA ASP A 74 3.20 3.95 14.86
C ASP A 74 3.52 5.37 14.42
N GLY A 75 3.36 6.32 15.34
CA GLY A 75 3.77 7.71 15.13
C GLY A 75 2.97 8.41 14.04
N ASP A 76 3.68 8.88 13.01
CA ASP A 76 3.13 9.60 11.85
C ASP A 76 2.99 8.70 10.61
N ALA A 77 3.20 7.38 10.74
CA ALA A 77 3.07 6.44 9.64
C ALA A 77 1.60 6.30 9.18
N ILE A 78 1.42 5.98 7.89
CA ILE A 78 0.12 5.94 7.23
C ILE A 78 -0.66 4.66 7.56
N GLY A 79 0.04 3.55 7.82
CA GLY A 79 -0.58 2.27 8.16
C GLY A 79 -1.28 1.60 6.98
N VAL A 80 -0.67 1.64 5.80
CA VAL A 80 -1.16 0.90 4.63
C VAL A 80 -1.21 -0.60 4.95
N SER A 81 -2.37 -1.21 4.71
CA SER A 81 -2.69 -2.57 5.15
C SER A 81 -3.09 -3.51 4.02
N TYR A 82 -3.14 -3.03 2.78
CA TYR A 82 -3.50 -3.83 1.61
C TYR A 82 -2.70 -3.41 0.38
N LEU A 83 -2.05 -4.36 -0.30
CA LEU A 83 -1.41 -4.14 -1.59
C LEU A 83 -2.10 -4.89 -2.73
N ARG A 84 -2.10 -4.28 -3.91
CA ARG A 84 -2.42 -4.96 -5.16
C ARG A 84 -1.15 -5.21 -5.95
N LEU A 85 -1.00 -6.43 -6.47
CA LEU A 85 0.11 -6.85 -7.33
C LEU A 85 -0.42 -7.34 -8.67
N SER A 86 0.39 -7.26 -9.72
CA SER A 86 0.14 -7.98 -10.98
C SER A 86 0.74 -9.38 -10.92
N ILE A 87 0.21 -10.29 -11.75
CA ILE A 87 0.84 -11.56 -12.07
C ILE A 87 1.47 -11.37 -13.43
N GLY A 88 2.81 -11.34 -13.49
CA GLY A 88 3.55 -10.88 -14.66
C GLY A 88 3.54 -9.35 -14.79
N ALA A 89 3.98 -8.86 -15.95
CA ALA A 89 4.07 -7.43 -16.22
C ALA A 89 2.69 -6.74 -16.20
N SER A 90 2.66 -5.53 -15.65
CA SER A 90 1.64 -4.53 -15.96
C SER A 90 2.16 -3.48 -16.96
N ASP A 91 1.29 -2.59 -17.41
CA ASP A 91 1.65 -1.39 -18.18
C ASP A 91 2.65 -0.45 -17.45
N LEU A 92 2.74 -0.59 -16.12
CA LEU A 92 3.67 0.14 -15.26
C LEU A 92 4.90 -0.69 -14.85
N SER A 93 5.24 -1.70 -15.65
CA SER A 93 6.50 -2.44 -15.57
C SER A 93 7.51 -1.86 -16.57
N ASP A 94 8.81 -2.03 -16.31
CA ASP A 94 9.88 -1.50 -17.18
C ASP A 94 10.07 -2.32 -18.47
N SER A 95 9.51 -3.52 -18.50
CA SER A 95 9.51 -4.45 -19.62
C SER A 95 8.19 -5.23 -19.65
N VAL A 96 7.85 -5.77 -20.83
CA VAL A 96 6.69 -6.64 -21.01
C VAL A 96 7.15 -8.07 -20.83
N PHE A 97 6.50 -8.81 -19.92
CA PHE A 97 6.78 -10.22 -19.69
C PHE A 97 5.58 -10.94 -19.06
N THR A 98 5.57 -12.26 -19.21
CA THR A 98 4.79 -13.19 -18.38
C THR A 98 5.73 -14.16 -17.66
N TYR A 99 5.20 -14.93 -16.72
CA TYR A 99 6.01 -15.96 -16.04
C TYR A 99 6.27 -17.20 -16.91
N ASN A 100 5.75 -17.26 -18.14
CA ASN A 100 5.96 -18.40 -19.04
C ASN A 100 6.10 -17.91 -20.50
N ASP A 101 6.91 -16.87 -20.70
CA ASP A 101 7.22 -16.39 -22.05
C ASP A 101 8.08 -17.40 -22.81
N LEU A 102 7.68 -17.68 -24.04
CA LEU A 102 8.36 -18.62 -24.93
C LEU A 102 8.73 -17.94 -26.25
N PRO A 103 9.76 -18.44 -26.95
CA PRO A 103 10.01 -18.04 -28.33
C PRO A 103 8.79 -18.29 -29.24
N GLU A 104 8.68 -17.49 -30.30
CA GLU A 104 7.56 -17.57 -31.23
C GLU A 104 7.38 -18.99 -31.80
N GLY A 105 6.12 -19.46 -31.82
CA GLY A 105 5.76 -20.77 -32.34
C GLY A 105 5.94 -21.94 -31.35
N GLN A 106 6.42 -21.69 -30.14
CA GLN A 106 6.51 -22.72 -29.10
C GLN A 106 5.26 -22.77 -28.21
N MET A 107 5.04 -23.91 -27.56
CA MET A 107 3.98 -24.13 -26.58
C MET A 107 4.56 -24.86 -25.37
N ASP A 108 4.11 -24.48 -24.17
CA ASP A 108 4.45 -25.16 -22.92
C ASP A 108 3.19 -25.44 -22.09
N PRO A 109 2.40 -26.46 -22.47
CA PRO A 109 1.16 -26.80 -21.78
C PRO A 109 1.41 -27.36 -20.36
N PHE A 110 2.64 -27.77 -20.04
CA PHE A 110 3.00 -28.35 -18.76
C PHE A 110 3.73 -27.36 -17.83
N MET A 111 3.92 -26.11 -18.26
CA MET A 111 4.58 -25.03 -17.51
C MET A 111 6.02 -25.40 -17.07
N GLU A 112 6.75 -26.15 -17.90
CA GLU A 112 8.14 -26.56 -17.64
C GLU A 112 9.11 -25.37 -17.59
N ASN A 113 8.78 -24.26 -18.26
CA ASN A 113 9.58 -23.03 -18.32
C ASN A 113 9.02 -21.91 -17.44
N PHE A 114 8.03 -22.20 -16.58
CA PHE A 114 7.48 -21.20 -15.67
C PHE A 114 8.58 -20.67 -14.72
N SER A 115 8.74 -19.35 -14.66
CA SER A 115 9.72 -18.69 -13.81
C SER A 115 9.24 -17.33 -13.31
N ILE A 116 9.53 -17.05 -12.04
CA ILE A 116 9.33 -15.74 -11.40
C ILE A 116 10.65 -14.97 -11.22
N GLU A 117 11.73 -15.39 -11.87
CA GLU A 117 13.06 -14.81 -11.67
C GLU A 117 13.10 -13.29 -11.90
N THR A 118 12.32 -12.78 -12.86
CA THR A 118 12.17 -11.33 -13.11
C THR A 118 11.72 -10.57 -11.86
N GLU A 119 10.85 -11.16 -11.04
CA GLU A 119 10.31 -10.52 -9.83
C GLU A 119 11.32 -10.49 -8.67
N LEU A 120 12.34 -11.37 -8.71
CA LEU A 120 13.39 -11.42 -7.69
C LEU A 120 14.34 -10.22 -7.76
N VAL A 121 14.37 -9.52 -8.88
CA VAL A 121 15.24 -8.36 -9.07
C VAL A 121 14.74 -7.15 -8.27
N HIS A 122 13.42 -6.90 -8.30
CA HIS A 122 12.86 -5.69 -7.71
C HIS A 122 11.64 -5.92 -6.81
N LEU A 123 10.62 -6.60 -7.30
CA LEU A 123 9.33 -6.68 -6.61
C LEU A 123 9.43 -7.44 -5.28
N ILE A 124 9.98 -8.65 -5.32
CA ILE A 124 10.07 -9.53 -4.14
C ILE A 124 10.94 -8.93 -3.03
N PRO A 125 12.14 -8.35 -3.31
CA PRO A 125 12.93 -7.68 -2.28
C PRO A 125 12.16 -6.57 -1.55
N VAL A 126 11.42 -5.72 -2.28
CA VAL A 126 10.61 -4.65 -1.66
C VAL A 126 9.46 -5.24 -0.84
N LEU A 127 8.78 -6.28 -1.33
CA LEU A 127 7.73 -6.96 -0.58
C LEU A 127 8.25 -7.57 0.73
N GLN A 128 9.46 -8.12 0.74
CA GLN A 128 10.08 -8.64 1.95
C GLN A 128 10.37 -7.54 2.98
N GLU A 129 10.86 -6.37 2.53
CA GLU A 129 11.05 -5.20 3.40
C GLU A 129 9.70 -4.71 3.97
N ILE A 130 8.64 -4.70 3.15
CA ILE A 130 7.29 -4.32 3.59
C ILE A 130 6.74 -5.32 4.63
N LEU A 131 6.87 -6.62 4.39
CA LEU A 131 6.44 -7.68 5.31
C LEU A 131 7.21 -7.64 6.65
N ALA A 132 8.46 -7.21 6.65
CA ALA A 132 9.22 -7.02 7.88
C ALA A 132 8.67 -5.87 8.73
N ILE A 133 8.06 -4.85 8.10
CA ILE A 133 7.44 -3.71 8.78
C ILE A 133 5.99 -4.04 9.21
N ASN A 134 5.21 -4.62 8.30
CA ASN A 134 3.82 -5.01 8.54
C ASN A 134 3.59 -6.47 8.12
N PRO A 135 3.81 -7.44 9.04
CA PRO A 135 3.66 -8.87 8.75
C PRO A 135 2.23 -9.31 8.43
N ASN A 136 1.23 -8.49 8.75
CA ASN A 136 -0.18 -8.78 8.55
C ASN A 136 -0.77 -8.06 7.33
N ILE A 137 0.07 -7.44 6.50
CA ILE A 137 -0.40 -6.79 5.27
C ILE A 137 -1.05 -7.82 4.35
N LEU A 138 -2.17 -7.42 3.73
CA LEU A 138 -2.92 -8.23 2.78
C LEU A 138 -2.50 -7.96 1.33
#